data_AF-A0A9E0WBT6-F1
#
_entry.id   AF-A0A9E0WBT6-F1
#
_cell.length_a   1.000
_cell.length_b   1.000
_cell.length_c   1.000
_cell.angle_alpha   90.00
_cell.angle_beta   90.00
_cell.angle_gamma   90.00
#
_symmetry.space_group_name_H-M   'P 1'
#
loop_
_entity.id
_entity.type
_entity.pdbx_description
1 polymer ?
#
loop_
_entity_poly.entity_id
_entity_poly.type
_entity_poly.pdbx_seq_one_letter_code
_entity_poly.pdbx_strand_id
1 'polypeptide(L)' 'MKLSPSIEALIEGLRHLPGVGPKSAQRMTLHLLERDREGA' A
#
# COMPACT_ATOMS: atom_id res chain seq x y z
N MET A 1 -5.16 -14.18 2.13
CA MET A 1 -3.77 -13.68 2.24
C MET A 1 -3.77 -12.67 3.39
N LYS A 2 -3.15 -12.99 4.53
CA LYS A 2 -3.01 -12.03 5.64
C LYS A 2 -1.84 -11.13 5.31
N LEU A 3 -2.08 -9.82 5.20
CA LEU A 3 -1.01 -8.83 5.10
C LEU A 3 -0.52 -8.51 6.52
N SER A 4 0.71 -8.03 6.66
CA SER A 4 1.16 -7.58 7.98
C SER A 4 0.29 -6.38 8.42
N PRO A 5 0.03 -6.21 9.72
CA PRO A 5 -0.81 -5.10 10.21
C PRO A 5 -0.36 -3.72 9.72
N SER A 6 0.95 -3.52 9.55
CA SER A 6 1.53 -2.27 9.01
C SER A 6 1.20 -2.05 7.53
N ILE A 7 1.12 -3.13 6.72
CA ILE A 7 0.75 -3.04 5.31
C ILE A 7 -0.75 -2.75 5.16
N GLU A 8 -1.59 -3.36 6.00
CA GLU A 8 -3.02 -3.07 6.00
C GLU A 8 -3.29 -1.61 6.38
N ALA A 9 -2.60 -1.08 7.39
CA ALA A 9 -2.70 0.33 7.76
C ALA A 9 -2.28 1.28 6.63
N LEU A 10 -1.23 0.93 5.87
CA LEU A 10 -0.79 1.70 4.71
C LEU A 10 -1.83 1.68 3.57
N ILE A 11 -2.38 0.49 3.28
CA ILE A 11 -3.45 0.35 2.28
C ILE A 11 -4.67 1.18 2.68
N GLU A 12 -5.09 1.12 3.95
CA GLU A 12 -6.22 1.90 4.45
C GLU A 12 -5.94 3.42 4.40
N GLY A 13 -4.72 3.85 4.71
CA GLY A 13 -4.31 5.25 4.56
C GLY A 13 -4.43 5.75 3.12
N LEU A 14 -3.99 4.94 2.15
CA LEU A 14 -4.07 5.28 0.73
C LEU A 14 -5.51 5.33 0.21
N ARG A 15 -6.43 4.55 0.79
CA ARG A 15 -7.85 4.54 0.39
C ARG A 15 -8.60 5.83 0.75
N HIS A 16 -8.08 6.66 1.65
CA HIS A 16 -8.67 7.96 1.98
C HIS A 16 -8.41 9.02 0.92
N LEU A 17 -7.53 8.74 -0.06
CA LEU A 17 -7.22 9.67 -1.14
C LEU A 17 -8.35 9.67 -2.20
N PRO A 18 -8.73 10.85 -2.72
CA PRO A 18 -9.77 10.94 -3.75
C PRO A 18 -9.33 10.20 -5.01
N GLY A 19 -10.18 9.29 -5.50
CA GLY A 19 -9.89 8.48 -6.69
C GLY A 19 -9.05 7.22 -6.44
N VAL A 20 -8.65 6.94 -5.19
CA VAL A 20 -7.88 5.73 -4.84
C VAL A 20 -8.81 4.65 -4.29
N GLY A 21 -9.22 3.72 -5.14
CA GLY A 21 -9.97 2.53 -4.74
C GLY A 21 -9.09 1.45 -4.07
N PRO A 22 -9.70 0.41 -3.46
CA PRO A 22 -8.98 -0.65 -2.73
C PRO A 22 -7.93 -1.38 -3.57
N LYS A 23 -8.23 -1.66 -4.84
CA LYS A 23 -7.29 -2.28 -5.79
C LYS A 23 -6.12 -1.35 -6.15
N SER A 24 -6.37 -0.04 -6.19
CA SER A 24 -5.34 0.95 -6.46
C SER A 24 -4.42 1.13 -5.26
N ALA A 25 -4.98 1.26 -4.05
CA ALA A 25 -4.23 1.33 -2.80
C ALA A 25 -3.33 0.11 -2.58
N GLN A 26 -3.84 -1.10 -2.90
CA GLN A 26 -3.04 -2.32 -2.83
C GLN A 26 -1.86 -2.30 -3.82
N ARG A 27 -2.09 -1.91 -5.09
CA ARG A 27 -1.00 -1.78 -6.07
C ARG A 27 0.04 -0.74 -5.67
N MET A 28 -0.40 0.42 -5.17
CA MET A 28 0.49 1.47 -4.71
C MET A 28 1.34 1.00 -3.54
N THR A 29 0.74 0.27 -2.59
CA THR A 29 1.47 -0.30 -1.46
C THR A 29 2.52 -1.30 -1.92
N LEU A 30 2.18 -2.23 -2.82
CA LEU A 30 3.14 -3.17 -3.39
C LEU A 30 4.27 -2.45 -4.14
N HIS A 31 3.93 -1.43 -4.93
CA HIS A 31 4.91 -0.62 -5.65
C HIS A 31 5.89 0.08 -4.71
N LEU A 32 5.39 0.67 -3.60
CA LEU A 32 6.24 1.31 -2.59
C LEU A 32 7.18 0.29 -1.93
N LEU A 33 6.67 -0.88 -1.54
CA LEU A 33 7.46 -1.94 -0.91
C LEU A 33 8.51 -2.55 -1.85
N GLU A 34 8.23 -2.60 -3.15
CA GLU A 34 9.20 -3.03 -4.17
C GLU A 34 10.28 -1.96 -4.39
N ARG A 35 9.93 -0.67 -4.36
CA ARG A 35 10.85 0.45 -4.57
C ARG A 35 11.74 0.74 -3.36
N ASP A 36 11.20 0.64 -2.14
CA ASP A 36 11.95 0.80 -0.88
C ASP A 36 12.93 -0.36 -0.63
N ARG A 37 12.81 -1.49 -1.36
CA ARG A 37 13.79 -2.58 -1.25
C ARG A 37 15.19 -2.18 -1.76
N GLU A 38 15.28 -1.16 -2.62
CA GLU A 38 16.56 -0.61 -3.10
C GLU A 38 17.03 0.62 -2.29
N GLY A 39 16.26 1.08 -1.30
CA GLY A 39 16.51 2.30 -0.56
C GLY A 39 16.68 2.11 0.94
N ALA A 40 17.78 1.50 1.36
CA ALA A 40 18.31 1.60 2.73
C ALA A 40 19.85 1.60 2.72
#